data_AF-A0A7J3BEK4-F1
#
_entry.id   AF-A0A7J3BEK4-F1
#
_cell.length_a   1.000
_cell.length_b   1.000
_cell.length_c   1.000
_cell.angle_alpha   90.00
_cell.angle_beta   90.00
_cell.angle_gamma   90.00
#
_symmetry.space_group_name_H-M   'P 1'
#
loop_
_entity.id
_entity.type
_entity.pdbx_description
1 polymer ?
#
loop_
_entity_poly.entity_id
_entity_poly.type
_entity_poly.pdbx_seq_one_letter_code
_entity_poly.pdbx_strand_id
1 'polypeptide(L)'
;MKTSLISKSDGQLGNLSITGNVGESVREAVENAVTAVSNRHNTNLRRRFDIVVQFESPFEGGTDPTGKRFVAIDGGSIGLATAVALNSAYEKIAIPQKYAFTGKISIYGEVGEVGGITEGKLSAVLSLQDKCQNVVLPGINYEQFQPDELKPFTDRGLRIVPVKTLNEAIELVRESTSTEIGTGK
;
A
#
# COMPACT_ATOMS: atom_id res chain seq x y z
N MET A 1 -5.01 0.22 7.48
CA MET A 1 -5.30 -1.01 6.69
C MET A 1 -4.68 -2.19 7.41
N LYS A 2 -5.39 -3.32 7.49
CA LYS A 2 -4.91 -4.56 8.10
C LYS A 2 -5.01 -5.69 7.08
N THR A 3 -4.07 -6.63 7.11
CA THR A 3 -4.09 -7.82 6.25
C THR A 3 -3.90 -9.08 7.10
N SER A 4 -4.57 -10.17 6.71
CA SER A 4 -4.43 -11.47 7.37
C SER A 4 -4.46 -12.59 6.34
N LEU A 5 -3.59 -13.59 6.56
CA LEU A 5 -3.51 -14.81 5.77
C LEU A 5 -3.87 -15.99 6.69
N ILE A 6 -5.05 -16.58 6.48
CA ILE A 6 -5.57 -17.67 7.31
C ILE A 6 -5.32 -18.98 6.57
N SER A 7 -4.47 -19.85 7.13
CA SER A 7 -4.11 -21.13 6.51
C SER A 7 -5.32 -22.03 6.27
N LYS A 8 -5.30 -22.76 5.15
CA LYS A 8 -6.34 -23.72 4.80
C LYS A 8 -5.76 -25.10 4.51
N SER A 9 -6.64 -26.11 4.57
CA SER A 9 -6.40 -27.45 4.03
C SER A 9 -6.36 -27.42 2.50
N ASP A 10 -5.48 -28.24 1.92
CA ASP A 10 -5.23 -28.30 0.48
C ASP A 10 -6.47 -28.73 -0.33
N GLY A 11 -6.67 -28.15 -1.52
CA GLY A 11 -7.65 -28.61 -2.51
C GLY A 11 -8.81 -27.66 -2.87
N GLN A 12 -8.98 -26.53 -2.17
CA GLN A 12 -9.98 -25.50 -2.53
C GLN A 12 -9.34 -24.11 -2.65
N LEU A 13 -9.84 -23.29 -3.58
CA LEU A 13 -9.46 -21.87 -3.65
C LEU A 13 -9.97 -21.15 -2.40
N GLY A 14 -9.06 -20.48 -1.70
CA GLY A 14 -9.33 -19.60 -0.59
C GLY A 14 -10.10 -18.35 -1.00
N ASN A 15 -10.89 -17.85 -0.06
CA ASN A 15 -11.69 -16.65 -0.22
C ASN A 15 -10.80 -15.40 -0.15
N LEU A 16 -11.12 -14.39 -0.96
CA LEU A 16 -10.57 -13.05 -0.81
C LEU A 16 -11.69 -12.17 -0.25
N SER A 17 -11.54 -11.77 1.02
CA SER A 17 -12.49 -10.89 1.69
C SER A 17 -11.91 -9.49 1.79
N ILE A 18 -12.56 -8.55 1.11
CA ILE A 18 -12.20 -7.13 1.11
C ILE A 18 -13.28 -6.40 1.89
N THR A 19 -12.90 -5.83 3.03
CA THR A 19 -13.85 -5.19 3.97
C THR A 19 -13.57 -3.71 4.12
N GLY A 20 -14.61 -2.95 4.48
CA GLY A 20 -14.59 -1.49 4.48
C GLY A 20 -15.50 -0.90 3.40
N ASN A 21 -15.77 0.40 3.48
CA ASN A 21 -16.58 1.10 2.48
C ASN A 21 -15.73 1.47 1.24
N VAL A 22 -15.39 0.45 0.44
CA VAL A 22 -14.47 0.55 -0.69
C VAL A 22 -15.16 0.47 -2.06
N GLY A 23 -14.61 1.18 -3.03
CA GLY A 23 -15.01 1.16 -4.44
C GLY A 23 -14.40 0.00 -5.23
N GLU A 24 -14.75 -0.07 -6.50
CA GLU A 24 -14.33 -1.18 -7.37
C GLU A 24 -12.84 -1.13 -7.73
N SER A 25 -12.29 0.06 -7.93
CA SER A 25 -10.86 0.24 -8.22
C SER A 25 -9.97 -0.29 -7.09
N VAL A 26 -10.45 -0.24 -5.85
CA VAL A 26 -9.74 -0.80 -4.69
C VAL A 26 -9.79 -2.33 -4.73
N ARG A 27 -10.92 -2.93 -5.11
CA ARG A 27 -11.02 -4.39 -5.26
C ARG A 27 -10.05 -4.90 -6.32
N GLU A 28 -10.04 -4.27 -7.48
CA GLU A 28 -9.08 -4.59 -8.55
C GLU A 28 -7.63 -4.44 -8.07
N ALA A 29 -7.30 -3.35 -7.37
CA ALA A 29 -5.96 -3.14 -6.84
C ALA A 29 -5.54 -4.22 -5.82
N VAL A 30 -6.47 -4.72 -5.01
CA VAL A 30 -6.21 -5.82 -4.07
C VAL A 30 -5.99 -7.14 -4.83
N GLU A 31 -6.77 -7.43 -5.87
CA GLU A 31 -6.57 -8.63 -6.69
C GLU A 31 -5.22 -8.62 -7.42
N ASN A 32 -4.83 -7.47 -7.96
CA ASN A 32 -3.52 -7.28 -8.57
C ASN A 32 -2.40 -7.46 -7.53
N ALA A 33 -2.57 -6.93 -6.31
CA ALA A 33 -1.61 -7.11 -5.22
C ALA A 33 -1.46 -8.58 -4.81
N VAL A 34 -2.57 -9.32 -4.65
CA VAL A 34 -2.55 -10.76 -4.35
C VAL A 34 -1.80 -11.54 -5.44
N THR A 35 -2.01 -11.18 -6.71
CA THR A 35 -1.35 -11.81 -7.85
C THR A 35 0.14 -11.46 -7.89
N ALA A 36 0.50 -10.20 -7.65
CA ALA A 36 1.89 -9.75 -7.61
C ALA A 36 2.70 -10.47 -6.52
N VAL A 37 2.15 -10.58 -5.31
CA VAL A 37 2.78 -11.32 -4.21
C VAL A 37 2.85 -12.83 -4.52
N SER A 38 1.84 -13.37 -5.20
CA SER A 38 1.83 -14.77 -5.65
C SER A 38 2.98 -15.05 -6.62
N ASN A 39 3.14 -14.18 -7.62
CA ASN A 39 4.20 -14.28 -8.62
C ASN A 39 5.59 -14.10 -8.00
N ARG A 40 5.77 -13.12 -7.09
CA ARG A 40 7.03 -12.91 -6.37
C ARG A 40 7.50 -14.16 -5.63
N HIS A 41 6.58 -14.90 -5.03
CA HIS A 41 6.89 -16.09 -4.22
C HIS A 41 6.75 -17.42 -4.97
N ASN A 42 6.48 -17.38 -6.28
CA ASN A 42 6.21 -18.55 -7.10
C ASN A 42 5.18 -19.51 -6.45
N THR A 43 4.12 -18.94 -5.87
CA THR A 43 3.08 -19.67 -5.14
C THR A 43 1.73 -19.05 -5.42
N ASN A 44 0.65 -19.82 -5.38
CA ASN A 44 -0.69 -19.26 -5.42
C ASN A 44 -1.16 -18.94 -4.00
N LEU A 45 -1.21 -17.65 -3.62
CA LEU A 45 -1.64 -17.27 -2.26
C LEU A 45 -3.05 -17.76 -1.95
N ARG A 46 -3.99 -17.66 -2.90
CA ARG A 46 -5.37 -18.09 -2.69
C ARG A 46 -5.50 -19.61 -2.52
N ARG A 47 -4.60 -20.43 -3.06
CA ARG A 47 -4.62 -21.87 -2.77
C ARG A 47 -4.16 -22.21 -1.36
N ARG A 48 -3.39 -21.32 -0.73
CA ARG A 48 -2.80 -21.55 0.59
C ARG A 48 -3.57 -20.87 1.73
N PHE A 49 -4.29 -19.80 1.43
CA PHE A 49 -4.89 -18.94 2.44
C PHE A 49 -6.28 -18.43 2.05
N ASP A 50 -7.15 -18.28 3.05
CA ASP A 50 -8.17 -17.23 3.00
C ASP A 50 -7.48 -15.89 3.28
N ILE A 51 -7.68 -14.92 2.40
CA ILE A 51 -7.04 -13.62 2.44
C ILE A 51 -8.06 -12.59 2.90
N VAL A 52 -7.75 -11.87 3.98
CA VAL A 52 -8.58 -10.77 4.47
C VAL A 52 -7.81 -9.47 4.35
N VAL A 53 -8.39 -8.49 3.65
CA VAL A 53 -7.88 -7.12 3.57
C VAL A 53 -8.95 -6.19 4.14
N GLN A 54 -8.62 -5.50 5.22
CA GLN A 54 -9.51 -4.57 5.89
C GLN A 54 -9.03 -3.13 5.72
N PHE A 55 -9.91 -2.32 5.15
CA PHE A 55 -9.75 -0.88 5.08
C PHE A 55 -10.57 -0.22 6.20
N GLU A 56 -9.89 0.61 6.98
CA GLU A 56 -10.50 1.43 8.03
C GLU A 56 -10.50 2.88 7.52
N SER A 57 -11.69 3.47 7.47
CA SER A 57 -11.88 4.88 7.13
C SER A 57 -12.56 5.56 8.32
N PRO A 58 -12.11 6.76 8.73
CA PRO A 58 -12.86 7.57 9.69
C PRO A 58 -14.19 8.08 9.10
N PHE A 59 -14.35 8.03 7.78
CA PHE A 59 -15.60 8.33 7.10
C PHE A 59 -16.40 7.04 6.95
N GLU A 60 -17.48 6.89 7.71
CA GLU A 60 -18.40 5.73 7.63
C GLU A 60 -19.15 5.67 6.29
N GLY A 61 -19.04 6.72 5.46
CA GLY A 61 -19.86 6.93 4.28
C GLY A 61 -21.19 7.57 4.66
N GLY A 62 -21.67 8.45 3.81
CA GLY A 62 -23.04 8.97 3.87
C GLY A 62 -23.84 8.47 2.69
N THR A 63 -25.04 9.01 2.52
CA THR A 63 -25.88 8.79 1.34
C THR A 63 -26.08 10.11 0.63
N ASP A 64 -25.98 10.10 -0.69
CA ASP A 64 -26.39 11.26 -1.48
C ASP A 64 -27.92 11.44 -1.44
N PRO A 65 -28.48 12.56 -1.94
CA PRO A 65 -29.92 12.79 -1.96
C PRO A 65 -30.73 11.75 -2.74
N THR A 66 -30.08 10.89 -3.54
CA THR A 66 -30.71 9.79 -4.30
C THR A 66 -30.71 8.47 -3.54
N GLY A 67 -30.11 8.43 -2.34
CA GLY A 67 -29.95 7.22 -1.54
C GLY A 67 -28.74 6.36 -1.94
N LYS A 68 -27.85 6.86 -2.80
CA LYS A 68 -26.61 6.15 -3.14
C LYS A 68 -25.56 6.38 -2.06
N ARG A 69 -25.00 5.30 -1.51
CA ARG A 69 -23.95 5.38 -0.48
C ARG A 69 -22.66 5.94 -1.09
N PHE A 70 -22.08 6.96 -0.46
CA PHE A 70 -20.78 7.48 -0.81
C PHE A 70 -19.72 6.41 -0.56
N VAL A 71 -18.85 6.21 -1.55
CA VAL A 71 -17.67 5.37 -1.39
C VAL A 71 -16.64 6.16 -0.59
N ALA A 72 -16.21 5.62 0.55
CA ALA A 72 -15.27 6.31 1.42
C ALA A 72 -13.83 6.20 0.91
N ILE A 73 -13.48 5.07 0.27
CA ILE A 73 -12.14 4.82 -0.27
C ILE A 73 -12.27 4.25 -1.68
N ASP A 74 -11.73 4.97 -2.67
CA ASP A 74 -11.66 4.50 -4.05
C ASP A 74 -10.33 4.90 -4.69
N GLY A 75 -9.97 4.21 -5.78
CA GLY A 75 -8.78 4.46 -6.59
C GLY A 75 -7.66 3.44 -6.40
N GLY A 76 -7.00 3.10 -7.52
CA GLY A 76 -5.94 2.08 -7.56
C GLY A 76 -4.63 2.45 -6.86
N SER A 77 -4.52 3.67 -6.32
CA SER A 77 -3.29 4.15 -5.65
C SER A 77 -2.90 3.38 -4.38
N ILE A 78 -3.79 2.51 -3.88
CA ILE A 78 -3.58 1.65 -2.71
C ILE A 78 -2.88 0.32 -3.04
N GLY A 79 -2.67 0.04 -4.32
CA GLY A 79 -2.13 -1.24 -4.81
C GLY A 79 -0.77 -1.58 -4.20
N LEU A 80 0.18 -0.65 -4.25
CA LEU A 80 1.52 -0.85 -3.68
C LEU A 80 1.46 -1.12 -2.17
N ALA A 81 0.70 -0.31 -1.42
CA ALA A 81 0.54 -0.47 0.02
C ALA A 81 -0.03 -1.87 0.36
N THR A 82 -1.03 -2.31 -0.41
CA THR A 82 -1.67 -3.62 -0.24
C THR A 82 -0.69 -4.74 -0.51
N ALA A 83 0.09 -4.66 -1.59
CA ALA A 83 1.09 -5.67 -1.94
C ALA A 83 2.20 -5.78 -0.87
N VAL A 84 2.70 -4.65 -0.37
CA VAL A 84 3.70 -4.63 0.73
C VAL A 84 3.12 -5.26 2.00
N ALA A 85 1.88 -4.93 2.37
CA ALA A 85 1.22 -5.50 3.55
C ALA A 85 0.98 -7.01 3.42
N LEU A 86 0.53 -7.48 2.25
CA LEU A 86 0.35 -8.91 1.99
C LEU A 86 1.69 -9.67 2.00
N ASN A 87 2.75 -9.08 1.43
CA ASN A 87 4.09 -9.67 1.50
C ASN A 87 4.58 -9.76 2.95
N SER A 88 4.38 -8.70 3.74
CA SER A 88 4.68 -8.69 5.17
C SER A 88 3.97 -9.81 5.93
N ALA A 89 2.66 -10.00 5.68
CA ALA A 89 1.88 -11.07 6.29
C ALA A 89 2.37 -12.47 5.86
N TYR A 90 2.80 -12.63 4.61
CA TYR A 90 3.32 -13.89 4.08
C TYR A 90 4.70 -14.24 4.65
N GLU A 91 5.63 -13.28 4.65
CA GLU A 91 7.01 -13.46 5.13
C GLU A 91 7.12 -13.36 6.67
N LYS A 92 6.07 -12.89 7.35
CA LYS A 92 6.05 -12.58 8.79
C LYS A 92 7.11 -11.55 9.19
N ILE A 93 7.40 -10.60 8.30
CA ILE A 93 8.34 -9.51 8.54
C ILE A 93 7.55 -8.22 8.74
N ALA A 94 7.70 -7.57 9.89
CA ALA A 94 6.99 -6.34 10.20
C ALA A 94 7.48 -5.16 9.34
N ILE A 95 6.53 -4.32 8.93
CA ILE A 95 6.82 -3.06 8.21
C ILE A 95 6.85 -1.90 9.22
N PRO A 96 7.92 -1.10 9.24
CA PRO A 96 7.98 0.07 10.12
C PRO A 96 6.85 1.05 9.79
N GLN A 97 6.13 1.53 10.81
CA GLN A 97 4.96 2.40 10.64
C GLN A 97 5.32 3.83 10.16
N LYS A 98 6.61 4.15 10.07
CA LYS A 98 7.14 5.42 9.56
C LYS A 98 7.10 5.55 8.02
N TYR A 99 6.60 4.54 7.31
CA TYR A 99 6.45 4.52 5.86
C TYR A 99 5.00 4.65 5.42
N ALA A 100 4.74 5.59 4.51
CA ALA A 100 3.51 5.67 3.74
C ALA A 100 3.79 5.22 2.30
N PHE A 101 2.86 4.49 1.70
CA PHE A 101 2.99 3.96 0.34
C PHE A 101 1.84 4.46 -0.53
N THR A 102 2.17 4.85 -1.75
CA THR A 102 1.19 5.09 -2.81
C THR A 102 1.69 4.54 -4.13
N GLY A 103 0.78 4.05 -4.96
CA GLY A 103 1.11 3.54 -6.28
C GLY A 103 0.09 2.51 -6.74
N LYS A 104 -0.20 2.50 -8.04
CA LYS A 104 -0.84 1.32 -8.65
C LYS A 104 0.14 0.16 -8.64
N ILE A 105 -0.37 -1.07 -8.68
CA ILE A 105 0.47 -2.26 -8.79
C ILE A 105 -0.03 -3.13 -9.94
N SER A 106 0.88 -3.56 -10.82
CA SER A 106 0.58 -4.57 -11.83
C SER A 106 0.66 -5.98 -11.25
N ILE A 107 0.13 -6.97 -11.95
CA ILE A 107 0.22 -8.39 -11.55
C ILE A 107 1.66 -8.92 -11.51
N TYR A 108 2.62 -8.22 -12.14
CA TYR A 108 4.05 -8.56 -12.09
C TYR A 108 4.83 -7.70 -11.08
N GLY A 109 4.14 -6.84 -10.33
CA GLY A 109 4.75 -6.02 -9.28
C GLY A 109 5.39 -4.73 -9.79
N GLU A 110 5.04 -4.24 -10.98
CA GLU A 110 5.46 -2.92 -11.45
C GLU A 110 4.63 -1.83 -10.76
N VAL A 111 5.29 -0.76 -10.33
CA VAL A 111 4.66 0.36 -9.62
C VAL A 111 4.23 1.42 -10.62
N GLY A 112 2.91 1.57 -10.76
CA GLY A 112 2.29 2.48 -11.71
C GLY A 112 1.91 3.83 -11.12
N GLU A 113 1.72 4.81 -12.02
CA GLU A 113 1.43 6.20 -11.69
C GLU A 113 0.11 6.42 -10.92
N VAL A 114 0.09 7.52 -10.17
CA VAL A 114 -1.09 8.01 -9.44
C VAL A 114 -1.19 9.54 -9.56
N GLY A 115 -2.40 10.08 -9.59
CA GLY A 115 -2.63 11.54 -9.47
C GLY A 115 -2.66 11.99 -8.01
N GLY A 116 -2.84 13.29 -7.73
CA GLY A 116 -3.14 13.74 -6.36
C GLY A 116 -1.97 13.66 -5.38
N ILE A 117 -0.72 13.72 -5.84
CA ILE A 117 0.44 13.45 -4.99
C ILE A 117 0.74 14.62 -4.06
N THR A 118 0.94 15.84 -4.57
CA THR A 118 1.36 16.98 -3.75
C THR A 118 0.20 17.53 -2.91
N GLU A 119 -0.93 17.81 -3.57
CA GLU A 119 -2.14 18.38 -3.00
C GLU A 119 -2.87 17.42 -2.04
N GLY A 120 -2.75 16.11 -2.26
CA GLY A 120 -3.45 15.10 -1.47
C GLY A 120 -2.52 14.29 -0.57
N LYS A 121 -1.66 13.48 -1.19
CA LYS A 121 -0.93 12.41 -0.49
C LYS A 121 0.21 12.94 0.39
N LEU A 122 1.09 13.77 -0.17
CA LEU A 122 2.20 14.37 0.56
C LEU A 122 1.68 15.32 1.64
N SER A 123 0.66 16.13 1.33
CA SER A 123 0.00 16.99 2.31
C SER A 123 -0.61 16.20 3.48
N ALA A 124 -1.24 15.06 3.21
CA ALA A 124 -1.77 14.18 4.25
C ALA A 124 -0.65 13.57 5.10
N VAL A 125 0.43 13.05 4.50
CA VAL A 125 1.54 12.47 5.27
C VAL A 125 2.25 13.53 6.11
N LEU A 126 2.38 14.75 5.58
CA LEU A 126 2.97 15.88 6.29
C LEU A 126 2.18 16.25 7.55
N SER A 127 0.85 16.07 7.55
CA SER A 127 0.02 16.24 8.76
C SER A 127 0.28 15.17 9.84
N LEU A 128 0.94 14.06 9.46
CA LEU A 128 1.29 12.92 10.31
C LEU A 128 2.81 12.79 10.51
N GLN A 129 3.60 13.82 10.24
CA GLN A 129 5.07 13.78 10.21
C GLN A 129 5.74 13.30 11.51
N ASP A 130 5.06 13.41 12.66
CA ASP A 130 5.54 12.89 13.95
C ASP A 130 5.54 11.35 14.01
N LYS A 131 4.78 10.70 13.11
CA LYS A 131 4.61 9.25 13.04
C LYS A 131 5.05 8.66 11.70
N CYS A 132 5.01 9.45 10.63
CA CYS A 132 5.26 9.01 9.26
C CYS A 132 6.12 10.02 8.51
N GLN A 133 7.34 9.65 8.15
CA GLN A 133 8.31 10.56 7.54
C GLN A 133 8.75 10.13 6.14
N ASN A 134 8.52 8.86 5.79
CA ASN A 134 9.00 8.29 4.53
C ASN A 134 7.81 8.04 3.61
N VAL A 135 7.78 8.72 2.47
CA VAL A 135 6.74 8.52 1.44
C VAL A 135 7.33 7.76 0.28
N VAL A 136 6.85 6.54 0.08
CA VAL A 136 7.21 5.68 -1.04
C VAL A 136 6.17 5.88 -2.16
N LEU A 137 6.64 6.29 -3.34
CA LEU A 137 5.77 6.64 -4.47
C LEU A 137 6.32 6.15 -5.81
N PRO A 138 5.52 6.14 -6.89
CA PRO A 138 5.95 5.63 -8.19
C PRO A 138 7.09 6.47 -8.77
N GLY A 139 8.16 5.80 -9.20
CA GLY A 139 9.31 6.47 -9.83
C GLY A 139 8.92 7.30 -11.05
N ILE A 140 7.94 6.84 -11.83
CA ILE A 140 7.42 7.59 -12.98
C ILE A 140 6.79 8.93 -12.57
N ASN A 141 6.10 9.00 -11.43
CA ASN A 141 5.61 10.29 -10.93
C ASN A 141 6.75 11.15 -10.41
N TYR A 142 7.74 10.55 -9.75
CA TYR A 142 8.90 11.27 -9.26
C TYR A 142 9.68 11.98 -10.38
N GLU A 143 9.89 11.28 -11.49
CA GLU A 143 10.58 11.79 -12.69
C GLU A 143 9.83 12.97 -13.36
N GLN A 144 8.53 13.12 -13.09
CA GLN A 144 7.70 14.20 -13.65
C GLN A 144 7.71 15.48 -12.81
N PHE A 145 8.13 15.44 -11.54
CA PHE A 145 8.13 16.63 -10.69
C PHE A 145 9.24 17.60 -11.03
N GLN A 146 8.92 18.89 -11.01
CA GLN A 146 9.92 19.92 -10.91
C GLN A 146 10.50 19.96 -9.49
N PRO A 147 11.80 20.31 -9.31
CA PRO A 147 12.44 20.35 -8.00
C PRO A 147 11.68 21.19 -6.96
N ASP A 148 11.06 22.30 -7.38
CA ASP A 148 10.33 23.22 -6.49
C ASP A 148 9.00 22.65 -6.01
N GLU A 149 8.42 21.64 -6.68
CA GLU A 149 7.14 21.04 -6.28
C GLU A 149 7.27 20.18 -5.02
N LEU A 150 8.42 19.53 -4.84
CA LEU A 150 8.68 18.65 -3.69
C LEU A 150 9.33 19.39 -2.52
N LYS A 151 9.97 20.53 -2.78
CA LYS A 151 10.71 21.32 -1.80
C LYS A 151 9.89 21.68 -0.54
N PRO A 152 8.60 22.10 -0.64
CA PRO A 152 7.78 22.40 0.54
C PRO A 152 7.60 21.21 1.48
N PHE A 153 7.68 19.99 0.96
CA PHE A 153 7.53 18.75 1.74
C PHE A 153 8.88 18.30 2.31
N THR A 154 9.94 18.35 1.51
CA THR A 154 11.28 17.91 1.93
C THR A 154 11.93 18.87 2.91
N ASP A 155 11.76 20.19 2.76
CA ASP A 155 12.22 21.21 3.72
C ASP A 155 11.58 21.02 5.10
N ARG A 156 10.39 20.40 5.15
CA ARG A 156 9.66 20.08 6.39
C ARG A 156 9.97 18.69 6.92
N GLY A 157 10.94 17.98 6.34
CA GLY A 157 11.46 16.72 6.85
C GLY A 157 10.82 15.47 6.25
N LEU A 158 9.93 15.58 5.25
CA LEU A 158 9.49 14.39 4.53
C LEU A 158 10.59 13.85 3.62
N ARG A 159 10.85 12.55 3.72
CA ARG A 159 11.71 11.81 2.81
C ARG A 159 10.86 11.18 1.73
N ILE A 160 11.04 11.61 0.49
CA ILE A 160 10.35 11.05 -0.68
C ILE A 160 11.25 10.00 -1.31
N VAL A 161 10.73 8.78 -1.46
CA VAL A 161 11.48 7.62 -1.96
C VAL A 161 10.79 7.04 -3.20
N PRO A 162 11.32 7.29 -4.40
CA PRO A 162 10.76 6.71 -5.62
C PRO A 162 11.08 5.22 -5.73
N VAL A 163 10.12 4.44 -6.19
CA VAL A 163 10.29 3.01 -6.50
C VAL A 163 9.61 2.65 -7.82
N LYS A 164 10.19 1.71 -8.56
CA LYS A 164 9.67 1.19 -9.84
C LYS A 164 9.01 -0.18 -9.69
N THR A 165 9.37 -0.92 -8.64
CA THR A 165 8.88 -2.29 -8.42
C THR A 165 8.49 -2.55 -6.97
N LEU A 166 7.63 -3.55 -6.76
CA LEU A 166 7.30 -4.10 -5.44
C LEU A 166 8.57 -4.56 -4.70
N ASN A 167 9.53 -5.12 -5.43
CA ASN A 167 10.77 -5.62 -4.86
C ASN A 167 11.60 -4.49 -4.24
N GLU A 168 11.75 -3.36 -4.94
CA GLU A 168 12.42 -2.17 -4.40
C GLU A 168 11.73 -1.66 -3.13
N ALA A 169 10.39 -1.61 -3.13
CA ALA A 169 9.64 -1.17 -1.96
C ALA A 169 9.81 -2.10 -0.75
N ILE A 170 9.88 -3.42 -0.97
CA ILE A 170 10.10 -4.42 0.09
C ILE A 170 11.52 -4.35 0.63
N GLU A 171 12.54 -4.26 -0.23
CA GLU A 171 13.93 -4.22 0.26
C GLU A 171 14.21 -2.93 1.04
N LEU A 172 13.66 -1.79 0.60
CA LEU A 172 13.73 -0.50 1.31
C LEU A 172 13.28 -0.59 2.78
N VAL A 173 12.17 -1.27 3.04
CA VAL A 173 11.64 -1.41 4.40
C VAL A 173 12.39 -2.47 5.22
N ARG A 174 12.94 -3.50 4.58
CA ARG A 174 13.71 -4.56 5.27
C ARG A 174 15.05 -4.07 5.81
N GLU A 175 15.78 -3.28 5.02
CA GLU A 175 17.05 -2.66 5.45
C GLU A 175 16.85 -1.75 6.67
N SER A 176 15.71 -1.06 6.67
CA SER A 176 15.32 -0.14 7.74
C SER A 176 14.99 -0.88 9.05
N THR A 177 14.27 -2.01 8.96
CA THR A 177 14.01 -2.89 10.12
C THR A 177 15.28 -3.52 10.68
N SER A 178 16.21 -3.92 9.81
CA SER A 178 17.49 -4.54 10.22
C SER A 178 18.39 -3.57 11.00
N THR A 179 18.36 -2.29 10.61
CA THR A 179 19.13 -1.23 11.28
C THR A 179 18.60 -0.91 12.67
N GLU A 180 17.29 -0.98 12.89
CA GLU A 180 16.66 -0.72 14.19
C GLU A 180 16.86 -1.86 15.20
N ILE A 181 16.97 -3.10 14.74
CA ILE A 181 17.28 -4.25 15.62
C ILE A 181 18.75 -4.21 16.09
N GLY A 182 19.66 -3.64 15.29
CA GLY A 182 21.08 -3.53 15.62
C GLY A 182 21.46 -2.41 16.60
N THR A 183 20.58 -1.42 16.82
CA THR A 183 20.83 -0.28 17.72
C THR A 183 20.18 -0.42 19.10
N GLY A 184 19.42 -1.49 19.34
CA GLY A 184 18.90 -1.84 20.67
C GLY A 184 19.94 -2.58 21.52
N LYS A 185 20.81 -1.83 22.21
CA LYS A 185 21.50 -2.27 23.43
C LYS A 185 20.96 -1.50 24.62
#